data_AF-A0A1X3RMN9-F1
#
_entry.id   AF-A0A1X3RMN9-F1
#
_cell.length_a   1.000
_cell.length_b   1.000
_cell.length_c   1.000
_cell.angle_alpha   90.00
_cell.angle_beta   90.00
_cell.angle_gamma   90.00
#
_symmetry.space_group_name_H-M   'P 1'
#
loop_
_entity.id
_entity.type
_entity.pdbx_description
1 polymer ?
#
loop_
_entity_poly.entity_id
_entity_poly.type
_entity_poly.pdbx_seq_one_letter_code
_entity_poly.pdbx_strand_id
1 'polypeptide(L)'
;LTVQSQNGTNSASDLQSIQDEITQRLSEVDRISQQTDFNGVKVLDGSKTSISIQVGSQDGQTISINLQKVNTSSLNLSGFNVDGPASSATTAVTSGSTYNSTTLSADASVSFSGTSALSATGLVSDSKGNYFVSGTLDAAVEGVGASGDTAYYKLTSNDISITDDGAMTVTVNASTDNLTGVATENPLTTLDKALSTVDDMRSNLGAIQNRFDSTINNLTSTSTNLSEAQSRIQDADYATEVSNMSKAQILQQAGTSVLAQANQVPQTVLSLLQ
;
A
#
# COMPACT_ATOMS: atom_id res chain seq x y z
N LEU A 1 -20.00 4.66 7.19
CA LEU A 1 -19.51 4.84 8.58
C LEU A 1 -19.30 6.30 8.91
N THR A 2 -18.33 7.01 8.32
CA THR A 2 -18.09 8.44 8.65
C THR A 2 -19.28 9.37 8.40
N VAL A 3 -20.00 9.21 7.28
CA VAL A 3 -21.23 9.99 7.04
C VAL A 3 -22.32 9.64 8.06
N GLN A 4 -22.38 8.38 8.49
CA GLN A 4 -23.36 7.91 9.47
C GLN A 4 -23.05 8.49 10.85
N SER A 5 -21.79 8.49 11.29
CA SER A 5 -21.38 9.04 12.59
C SER A 5 -21.56 10.56 12.70
N GLN A 6 -21.59 11.27 11.57
CA GLN A 6 -21.90 12.70 11.54
C GLN A 6 -23.38 13.02 11.77
N ASN A 7 -24.28 12.02 11.68
CA ASN A 7 -25.69 12.26 11.97
C ASN A 7 -25.92 12.45 13.48
N GLY A 8 -26.59 13.54 13.87
CA GLY A 8 -26.76 13.95 15.27
C GLY A 8 -27.71 13.08 16.08
N THR A 9 -28.38 12.09 15.46
CA THR A 9 -29.31 11.18 16.14
C THR A 9 -28.64 9.95 16.74
N ASN A 10 -27.36 9.70 16.43
CA ASN A 10 -26.66 8.53 16.96
C ASN A 10 -26.38 8.71 18.45
N SER A 11 -26.63 7.67 19.22
CA SER A 11 -26.22 7.61 20.62
C SER A 11 -24.71 7.43 20.74
N ALA A 12 -24.18 7.63 21.94
CA ALA A 12 -22.80 7.31 22.27
C ALA A 12 -22.45 5.84 21.93
N SER A 13 -23.29 4.86 22.27
CA SER A 13 -23.02 3.45 21.95
C SER A 13 -22.99 3.17 20.44
N ASP A 14 -23.81 3.89 19.66
CA ASP A 14 -23.82 3.75 18.20
C ASP A 14 -22.51 4.28 17.59
N LEU A 15 -22.03 5.44 18.09
CA LEU A 15 -20.78 6.03 17.63
C LEU A 15 -19.57 5.16 17.97
N GLN A 16 -19.54 4.52 19.15
CA GLN A 16 -18.51 3.56 19.52
C GLN A 16 -18.52 2.36 18.56
N SER A 17 -19.70 1.79 18.28
CA SER A 17 -19.82 0.64 17.37
C SER A 17 -19.34 1.00 15.95
N ILE A 18 -19.66 2.20 15.48
CA ILE A 18 -19.17 2.71 14.19
C ILE A 18 -17.64 2.90 14.23
N GLN A 19 -17.09 3.40 15.33
CA GLN A 19 -15.65 3.56 15.49
C GLN A 19 -14.93 2.20 15.51
N ASP A 20 -15.48 1.18 16.18
CA ASP A 20 -14.92 -0.17 16.18
C ASP A 20 -14.85 -0.76 14.77
N GLU A 21 -15.91 -0.58 13.98
CA GLU A 21 -15.90 -0.96 12.56
C GLU A 21 -14.83 -0.20 11.77
N ILE A 22 -14.70 1.12 11.99
CA ILE A 22 -13.68 1.94 11.33
C ILE A 22 -12.28 1.44 11.70
N THR A 23 -12.00 1.21 12.98
CA THR A 23 -10.72 0.69 13.46
C THR A 23 -10.39 -0.65 12.80
N GLN A 24 -11.34 -1.58 12.70
CA GLN A 24 -11.12 -2.85 12.00
C GLN A 24 -10.78 -2.66 10.52
N ARG A 25 -11.44 -1.72 9.83
CA ARG A 25 -11.13 -1.41 8.43
C ARG A 25 -9.77 -0.75 8.26
N LEU A 26 -9.36 0.11 9.17
CA LEU A 26 -8.03 0.72 9.18
C LEU A 26 -6.94 -0.31 9.45
N SER A 27 -7.13 -1.21 10.42
CA SER A 27 -6.24 -2.35 10.64
C SER A 27 -6.13 -3.25 9.41
N GLU A 28 -7.22 -3.42 8.66
CA GLU A 28 -7.21 -4.17 7.40
C GLU A 28 -6.40 -3.47 6.31
N VAL A 29 -6.44 -2.13 6.23
CA VAL A 29 -5.55 -1.35 5.33
C VAL A 29 -4.09 -1.60 5.69
N ASP A 30 -3.75 -1.56 6.97
CA ASP A 30 -2.38 -1.86 7.44
C ASP A 30 -1.98 -3.31 7.17
N ARG A 31 -2.91 -4.26 7.32
CA ARG A 31 -2.67 -5.68 6.98
C ARG A 31 -2.38 -5.84 5.50
N ILE A 32 -3.18 -5.24 4.62
CA ILE A 32 -2.97 -5.29 3.16
C ILE A 32 -1.60 -4.71 2.83
N SER A 33 -1.27 -3.53 3.35
CA SER A 33 0.04 -2.89 3.19
C SER A 33 1.22 -3.83 3.44
N GLN A 34 1.18 -4.51 4.59
CA GLN A 34 2.25 -5.38 5.06
C GLN A 34 2.27 -6.74 4.35
N GLN A 35 1.12 -7.22 3.90
CA GLN A 35 1.00 -8.56 3.32
C GLN A 35 1.17 -8.58 1.81
N THR A 36 0.82 -7.52 1.08
CA THR A 36 0.98 -7.48 -0.38
C THR A 36 2.45 -7.63 -0.79
N ASP A 37 2.75 -8.74 -1.47
CA ASP A 37 4.04 -9.03 -2.05
C ASP A 37 3.92 -9.42 -3.52
N PHE A 38 5.01 -9.24 -4.25
CA PHE A 38 5.20 -9.80 -5.57
C PHE A 38 6.58 -10.43 -5.64
N ASN A 39 6.62 -11.76 -5.83
CA ASN A 39 7.87 -12.53 -5.89
C ASN A 39 8.79 -12.25 -4.68
N GLY A 40 8.21 -12.18 -3.47
CA GLY A 40 8.95 -11.91 -2.24
C GLY A 40 9.37 -10.45 -2.03
N VAL A 41 9.05 -9.55 -2.95
CA VAL A 41 9.25 -8.10 -2.77
C VAL A 41 7.97 -7.48 -2.24
N LYS A 42 8.03 -6.86 -1.07
CA LYS A 42 6.92 -6.08 -0.53
C LYS A 42 6.76 -4.78 -1.32
N VAL A 43 5.54 -4.53 -1.77
CA VAL A 43 5.25 -3.45 -2.74
C VAL A 43 4.59 -2.23 -2.10
N LEU A 44 3.98 -2.37 -0.91
CA LEU A 44 3.20 -1.32 -0.24
C LEU A 44 3.64 -1.00 1.18
N ASP A 45 4.61 -1.73 1.75
CA ASP A 45 5.03 -1.59 3.15
C ASP A 45 6.08 -0.48 3.37
N GLY A 46 6.65 0.05 2.29
CA GLY A 46 7.72 1.05 2.30
C GLY A 46 9.12 0.49 2.52
N SER A 47 9.31 -0.84 2.59
CA SER A 47 10.62 -1.47 2.68
C SER A 47 11.48 -1.22 1.44
N LYS A 48 10.82 -1.01 0.29
CA LYS A 48 11.43 -0.55 -0.95
C LYS A 48 10.70 0.67 -1.46
N THR A 49 11.46 1.65 -1.93
CA THR A 49 10.95 2.91 -2.50
C THR A 49 10.88 2.87 -4.03
N SER A 50 11.61 1.95 -4.66
CA SER A 50 11.57 1.78 -6.11
C SER A 50 12.02 0.39 -6.55
N ILE A 51 11.51 -0.05 -7.70
CA ILE A 51 11.96 -1.22 -8.44
C ILE A 51 12.31 -0.76 -9.86
N SER A 52 13.48 -1.14 -10.37
CA SER A 52 13.86 -0.89 -11.76
C SER A 52 13.81 -2.19 -12.55
N ILE A 53 13.10 -2.17 -13.68
CA ILE A 53 12.98 -3.30 -14.60
C ILE A 53 13.78 -2.97 -15.85
N GLN A 54 14.77 -3.80 -16.18
CA GLN A 54 15.50 -3.72 -17.43
C GLN A 54 14.57 -4.13 -18.57
N VAL A 55 14.38 -3.24 -19.54
CA VAL A 55 13.46 -3.43 -20.68
C VAL A 55 14.16 -3.25 -22.03
N GLY A 56 15.48 -3.15 -22.04
CA GLY A 56 16.25 -3.06 -23.28
C GLY A 56 17.44 -4.00 -23.27
N SER A 57 18.08 -4.15 -24.43
CA SER A 57 19.23 -5.05 -24.59
C SER A 57 20.52 -4.48 -23.99
N GLN A 58 20.60 -3.16 -23.78
CA GLN A 58 21.77 -2.49 -23.22
C GLN A 58 21.54 -2.06 -21.78
N ASP A 59 22.58 -2.24 -20.94
CA ASP A 59 22.60 -1.78 -19.56
C ASP A 59 22.09 -0.34 -19.39
N GLY A 60 21.23 -0.13 -18.40
CA GLY A 60 20.66 1.18 -18.07
C GLY A 60 19.34 1.50 -18.78
N GLN A 61 18.92 0.70 -19.76
CA GLN A 61 17.59 0.82 -20.38
C GLN A 61 16.51 0.23 -19.47
N THR A 62 16.18 0.98 -18.41
CA THR A 62 15.24 0.54 -17.37
C THR A 62 13.97 1.40 -17.33
N ILE A 63 12.89 0.78 -16.85
CA ILE A 63 11.69 1.47 -16.37
C ILE A 63 11.68 1.33 -14.85
N SER A 64 11.74 2.47 -14.17
CA SER A 64 11.64 2.54 -12.71
C SER A 64 10.18 2.70 -12.29
N ILE A 65 9.79 1.88 -11.33
CA ILE A 65 8.50 1.89 -10.64
C ILE A 65 8.76 2.45 -9.26
N ASN A 66 8.17 3.60 -8.95
CA ASN A 66 8.23 4.15 -7.60
C ASN A 66 7.19 3.44 -6.73
N LEU A 67 7.66 2.87 -5.63
CA LEU A 67 6.83 2.24 -4.62
C LEU A 67 6.64 3.22 -3.47
N GLN A 68 5.44 3.25 -2.93
CA GLN A 68 5.08 4.12 -1.83
C GLN A 68 4.47 3.28 -0.72
N LYS A 69 4.75 3.67 0.52
CA LYS A 69 4.11 3.06 1.68
C LYS A 69 2.64 3.44 1.70
N VAL A 70 1.74 2.46 1.74
CA VAL A 70 0.29 2.69 1.84
C VAL A 70 -0.22 2.05 3.10
N ASN A 71 -0.31 2.80 4.18
CA ASN A 71 -0.79 2.31 5.47
C ASN A 71 -1.52 3.45 6.19
N THR A 72 -2.16 3.18 7.32
CA THR A 72 -2.96 4.20 8.04
C THR A 72 -2.13 5.43 8.39
N SER A 73 -0.87 5.24 8.79
CA SER A 73 0.06 6.34 9.07
C SER A 73 0.41 7.16 7.82
N SER A 74 0.80 6.54 6.71
CA SER A 74 1.17 7.27 5.49
C SER A 74 -0.03 7.96 4.82
N LEU A 75 -1.23 7.46 5.07
CA LEU A 75 -2.49 8.07 4.63
C LEU A 75 -3.04 9.13 5.60
N ASN A 76 -2.33 9.42 6.70
CA ASN A 76 -2.78 10.33 7.77
C ASN A 76 -4.12 9.93 8.40
N LEU A 77 -4.35 8.62 8.51
CA LEU A 77 -5.51 8.01 9.15
C LEU A 77 -5.16 7.41 10.53
N SER A 78 -3.91 7.53 10.98
CA SER A 78 -3.51 7.17 12.33
C SER A 78 -4.25 8.07 13.33
N GLY A 79 -5.06 7.47 14.21
CA GLY A 79 -5.92 8.22 15.14
C GLY A 79 -7.20 8.77 14.50
N PHE A 80 -7.61 8.26 13.33
CA PHE A 80 -8.91 8.61 12.75
C PHE A 80 -10.03 8.16 13.69
N ASN A 81 -10.79 9.13 14.19
CA ASN A 81 -11.76 8.92 15.25
C ASN A 81 -13.04 9.73 15.00
N VAL A 82 -14.19 9.10 15.21
CA VAL A 82 -15.51 9.73 15.07
C VAL A 82 -16.33 9.73 16.36
N ASP A 83 -15.81 9.13 17.44
CA ASP A 83 -16.50 8.98 18.73
C ASP A 83 -15.85 9.79 19.88
N GLY A 84 -14.72 10.45 19.62
CA GLY A 84 -14.09 11.34 20.59
C GLY A 84 -14.78 12.70 20.73
N PRO A 85 -14.43 13.47 21.78
CA PRO A 85 -14.80 14.88 21.82
C PRO A 85 -13.98 15.68 20.79
N ALA A 86 -14.52 16.81 20.33
CA ALA A 86 -13.77 17.74 19.49
C ALA A 86 -12.53 18.27 20.24
N SER A 87 -11.50 18.71 19.49
CA SER A 87 -10.24 19.23 20.05
C SER A 87 -10.40 20.38 21.05
N SER A 88 -11.55 21.05 21.05
CA SER A 88 -11.93 22.10 22.02
C SER A 88 -13.05 21.62 22.94
N ALA A 89 -12.82 20.52 23.66
CA ALA A 89 -13.76 20.02 24.65
C ALA A 89 -13.88 21.03 25.81
N THR A 90 -15.09 21.31 26.26
CA THR A 90 -15.34 22.25 27.36
C THR A 90 -15.27 21.53 28.70
N THR A 91 -14.81 22.20 29.75
CA THR A 91 -14.87 21.65 31.12
C THR A 91 -16.30 21.25 31.45
N ALA A 92 -16.51 19.97 31.77
CA ALA A 92 -17.84 19.39 31.90
C ALA A 92 -18.58 19.88 33.15
N VAL A 93 -17.84 20.05 34.24
CA VAL A 93 -18.39 20.35 35.56
C VAL A 93 -17.83 21.67 36.04
N THR A 94 -18.74 22.62 36.21
CA THR A 94 -18.52 23.87 36.94
C THR A 94 -19.72 24.03 37.88
N SER A 95 -19.57 24.82 38.94
CA SER A 95 -20.69 25.09 39.85
C SER A 95 -21.91 25.62 39.07
N GLY A 96 -23.05 24.94 39.17
CA GLY A 96 -24.26 25.28 38.43
C GLY A 96 -24.46 24.53 37.10
N SER A 97 -23.50 23.70 36.66
CA SER A 97 -23.72 22.73 35.57
C SER A 97 -24.85 21.77 35.93
N THR A 98 -25.53 21.20 34.94
CA THR A 98 -26.59 20.20 35.16
C THR A 98 -26.27 18.85 34.54
N TYR A 99 -26.51 17.78 35.30
CA TYR A 99 -26.48 16.39 34.82
C TYR A 99 -27.81 15.71 35.13
N ASN A 100 -28.49 15.15 34.13
CA ASN A 100 -29.80 14.51 34.27
C ASN A 100 -30.80 15.32 35.13
N SER A 101 -30.96 16.61 34.83
CA SER A 101 -31.82 17.56 35.56
C SER A 101 -31.42 17.88 37.01
N THR A 102 -30.26 17.41 37.48
CA THR A 102 -29.69 17.73 38.79
C THR A 102 -28.63 18.82 38.65
N THR A 103 -28.67 19.85 39.51
CA THR A 103 -27.65 20.92 39.52
C THR A 103 -26.45 20.48 40.34
N LEU A 104 -25.25 20.63 39.78
CA LEU A 104 -23.99 20.22 40.39
C LEU A 104 -23.45 21.33 41.31
N SER A 105 -22.98 20.94 42.51
CA SER A 105 -22.62 21.88 43.58
C SER A 105 -21.12 22.21 43.68
N ALA A 106 -20.24 21.46 43.01
CA ALA A 106 -18.78 21.66 43.03
C ALA A 106 -18.07 20.92 41.87
N ASP A 107 -16.75 21.09 41.77
CA ASP A 107 -15.88 20.34 40.85
C ASP A 107 -16.04 18.82 41.07
N ALA A 108 -16.11 18.07 39.96
CA ALA A 108 -16.27 16.62 40.01
C ALA A 108 -14.97 15.91 40.38
N SER A 109 -15.07 14.86 41.18
CA SER A 109 -13.93 13.98 41.48
C SER A 109 -13.91 12.77 40.53
N VAL A 110 -12.75 12.47 39.96
CA VAL A 110 -12.52 11.25 39.16
C VAL A 110 -11.75 10.24 40.00
N SER A 111 -12.23 8.99 40.01
CA SER A 111 -11.56 7.85 40.62
C SER A 111 -11.49 6.69 39.63
N PHE A 112 -10.40 5.92 39.67
CA PHE A 112 -10.20 4.74 38.84
C PHE A 112 -10.27 3.47 39.70
N SER A 113 -10.98 2.45 39.24
CA SER A 113 -11.08 1.16 39.94
C SER A 113 -9.95 0.18 39.57
N GLY A 114 -8.71 0.67 39.45
CA GLY A 114 -7.54 -0.14 39.11
C GLY A 114 -6.39 0.67 38.50
N THR A 115 -5.41 -0.03 37.90
CA THR A 115 -4.31 0.59 37.15
C THR A 115 -4.84 1.11 35.82
N SER A 116 -5.06 2.42 35.73
CA SER A 116 -5.55 3.08 34.51
C SER A 116 -4.47 3.16 33.43
N ALA A 117 -4.86 3.09 32.16
CA ALA A 117 -4.01 3.45 31.02
C ALA A 117 -4.03 4.97 30.72
N LEU A 118 -4.83 5.73 31.48
CA LEU A 118 -5.04 7.17 31.34
C LEU A 118 -4.77 7.86 32.68
N SER A 119 -3.84 8.82 32.68
CA SER A 119 -3.65 9.75 33.78
C SER A 119 -4.64 10.92 33.63
N ALA A 120 -5.69 10.93 34.46
CA ALA A 120 -6.75 11.94 34.38
C ALA A 120 -6.25 13.36 34.70
N THR A 121 -6.65 14.30 33.84
CA THR A 121 -6.41 15.75 34.00
C THR A 121 -7.70 16.47 34.40
N GLY A 122 -8.87 15.98 33.99
CA GLY A 122 -10.16 16.59 34.36
C GLY A 122 -11.34 16.02 33.58
N LEU A 123 -12.55 16.50 33.86
CA LEU A 123 -13.75 16.12 33.11
C LEU A 123 -14.05 17.14 32.02
N VAL A 124 -14.39 16.64 30.84
CA VAL A 124 -14.86 17.45 29.72
C VAL A 124 -16.19 16.94 29.20
N SER A 125 -16.94 17.82 28.54
CA SER A 125 -18.14 17.48 27.79
C SER A 125 -18.01 17.90 26.33
N ASP A 126 -18.71 17.18 25.46
CA ASP A 126 -18.87 17.58 24.07
C ASP A 126 -20.16 18.40 23.86
N SER A 127 -20.30 18.99 22.66
CA SER A 127 -21.50 19.73 22.26
C SER A 127 -22.75 18.85 22.12
N LYS A 128 -22.61 17.52 22.20
CA LYS A 128 -23.70 16.53 22.12
C LYS A 128 -24.18 16.11 23.51
N GLY A 129 -23.56 16.63 24.58
CA GLY A 129 -23.92 16.33 25.97
C GLY A 129 -23.30 15.04 26.52
N ASN A 130 -22.34 14.44 25.81
CA ASN A 130 -21.56 13.32 26.32
C ASN A 130 -20.47 13.83 27.26
N TYR A 131 -20.18 13.04 28.30
CA TYR A 131 -19.16 13.36 29.28
C TYR A 131 -17.96 12.44 29.11
N PHE A 132 -16.77 12.99 29.36
CA PHE A 132 -15.51 12.29 29.24
C PHE A 132 -14.57 12.67 30.38
N VAL A 133 -13.70 11.75 30.75
CA VAL A 133 -12.50 12.08 31.53
C VAL A 133 -11.37 12.32 30.54
N SER A 134 -10.85 13.54 30.51
CA SER A 134 -9.64 13.89 29.76
C SER A 134 -8.39 13.50 30.53
N GLY A 135 -7.35 13.10 29.82
CA GLY A 135 -6.05 12.77 30.41
C GLY A 135 -4.98 12.53 29.37
N THR A 136 -3.81 12.07 29.83
CA THR A 136 -2.71 11.62 28.96
C THR A 136 -2.59 10.10 29.02
N LEU A 137 -2.35 9.46 27.87
CA LEU A 137 -2.10 8.02 27.78
C LEU A 137 -0.78 7.66 28.45
N ASP A 138 -0.81 6.68 29.35
CA ASP A 138 0.39 6.15 30.00
C ASP A 138 1.17 5.21 29.07
N ALA A 139 0.46 4.50 28.18
CA ALA A 139 1.02 3.62 27.17
C ALA A 139 0.27 3.79 25.84
N ALA A 140 0.87 3.33 24.73
CA ALA A 140 0.18 3.33 23.44
C ALA A 140 -1.03 2.38 23.48
N VAL A 141 -2.17 2.87 23.00
CA VAL A 141 -3.41 2.10 22.87
C VAL A 141 -3.84 2.15 21.40
N GLU A 142 -3.95 0.97 20.79
CA GLU A 142 -4.36 0.81 19.40
C GLU A 142 -5.71 1.50 19.14
N GLY A 143 -5.79 2.30 18.07
CA GLY A 143 -6.98 3.06 17.71
C GLY A 143 -7.22 4.34 18.51
N VAL A 144 -6.43 4.60 19.57
CA VAL A 144 -6.57 5.80 20.43
C VAL A 144 -5.40 6.75 20.25
N GLY A 145 -4.16 6.28 20.43
CA GLY A 145 -2.97 7.14 20.36
C GLY A 145 -1.71 6.52 20.97
N ALA A 146 -0.61 7.27 20.91
CA ALA A 146 0.66 6.90 21.52
C ALA A 146 0.73 7.31 23.00
N SER A 147 1.75 6.79 23.72
CA SER A 147 2.05 7.25 25.09
C SER A 147 2.33 8.75 25.09
N GLY A 148 1.71 9.47 26.02
CA GLY A 148 1.77 10.93 26.15
C GLY A 148 0.73 11.69 25.34
N ASP A 149 -0.01 11.05 24.43
CA ASP A 149 -1.08 11.71 23.69
C ASP A 149 -2.28 12.01 24.59
N THR A 150 -3.00 13.09 24.28
CA THR A 150 -4.28 13.41 24.92
C THR A 150 -5.32 12.38 24.49
N ALA A 151 -5.95 11.76 25.49
CA ALA A 151 -7.02 10.81 25.29
C ALA A 151 -8.17 11.06 26.27
N TYR A 152 -9.28 10.40 26.00
CA TYR A 152 -10.52 10.57 26.74
C TYR A 152 -11.08 9.21 27.12
N TYR A 153 -11.51 9.05 28.36
CA TYR A 153 -12.38 7.94 28.74
C TYR A 153 -13.83 8.40 28.64
N LYS A 154 -14.60 7.71 27.81
CA LYS A 154 -16.02 8.01 27.60
C LYS A 154 -16.86 7.52 28.76
N LEU A 155 -17.65 8.42 29.34
CA LEU A 155 -18.49 8.10 30.49
C LEU A 155 -19.87 7.62 30.07
N THR A 156 -20.32 6.56 30.72
CA THR A 156 -21.70 6.08 30.67
C THR A 156 -22.45 6.51 31.92
N SER A 157 -23.78 6.38 31.92
CA SER A 157 -24.60 6.67 33.09
C SER A 157 -24.26 5.83 34.32
N ASN A 158 -23.59 4.68 34.14
CA ASN A 158 -23.15 3.82 35.24
C ASN A 158 -21.85 4.31 35.89
N ASP A 159 -21.06 5.11 35.18
CA ASP A 159 -19.78 5.63 35.68
C ASP A 159 -19.96 6.90 36.52
N ILE A 160 -21.14 7.52 36.46
CA ILE A 160 -21.45 8.82 37.05
C ILE A 160 -22.43 8.64 38.21
N SER A 161 -22.08 9.15 39.38
CA SER A 161 -22.95 9.21 40.55
C SER A 161 -22.95 10.61 41.16
N ILE A 162 -24.12 11.11 41.57
CA ILE A 162 -24.27 12.39 42.26
C ILE A 162 -24.56 12.11 43.73
N THR A 163 -23.72 12.66 44.62
CA THR A 163 -23.92 12.56 46.07
C THR A 163 -25.01 13.51 46.55
N ASP A 164 -25.54 13.29 47.76
CA ASP A 164 -26.65 14.09 48.32
C ASP A 164 -26.31 15.59 48.48
N ASP A 165 -25.03 15.93 48.55
CA ASP A 165 -24.52 17.31 48.57
C ASP A 165 -24.40 17.95 47.18
N GLY A 166 -24.77 17.22 46.11
CA GLY A 166 -24.74 17.66 44.72
C GLY A 166 -23.38 17.51 44.02
N ALA A 167 -22.39 16.87 44.65
CA ALA A 167 -21.09 16.64 44.03
C ALA A 167 -21.14 15.48 43.03
N MET A 168 -20.54 15.66 41.85
CA MET A 168 -20.43 14.61 40.86
C MET A 168 -19.19 13.76 41.13
N THR A 169 -19.40 12.48 41.35
CA THR A 169 -18.36 11.47 41.47
C THR A 169 -18.34 10.60 40.23
N VAL A 170 -17.15 10.41 39.65
CA VAL A 170 -16.96 9.55 38.50
C VAL A 170 -16.07 8.39 38.88
N THR A 171 -16.56 7.18 38.66
CA THR A 171 -15.80 5.95 38.81
C THR A 171 -15.53 5.38 37.43
N VAL A 172 -14.28 5.48 37.00
CA VAL A 172 -13.83 4.94 35.72
C VAL A 172 -13.36 3.50 35.91
N ASN A 173 -13.88 2.59 35.10
CA ASN A 173 -13.29 1.28 34.97
C ASN A 173 -11.93 1.39 34.28
N ALA A 174 -10.87 0.81 34.86
CA ALA A 174 -9.53 0.85 34.31
C ALA A 174 -9.35 0.11 32.96
N SER A 175 -10.43 -0.46 32.39
CA SER A 175 -10.44 -1.04 31.05
C SER A 175 -10.14 0.00 29.96
N THR A 176 -9.52 -0.46 28.87
CA THR A 176 -9.27 0.35 27.66
C THR A 176 -10.50 0.47 26.75
N ASP A 177 -11.58 -0.28 27.01
CA ASP A 177 -12.71 -0.41 26.07
C ASP A 177 -13.45 0.91 25.79
N ASN A 178 -13.44 1.85 26.74
CA ASN A 178 -14.08 3.17 26.59
C ASN A 178 -13.06 4.30 26.36
N LEU A 179 -11.80 3.97 26.10
CA LEU A 179 -10.81 4.98 25.71
C LEU A 179 -11.02 5.40 24.26
N THR A 180 -11.00 6.70 24.02
CA THR A 180 -11.15 7.30 22.71
C THR A 180 -10.18 8.48 22.55
N GLY A 181 -9.71 8.69 21.33
CA GLY A 181 -8.83 9.81 21.01
C GLY A 181 -9.61 11.12 20.87
N VAL A 182 -8.94 12.18 20.42
CA VAL A 182 -9.63 13.38 19.94
C VAL A 182 -10.40 13.03 18.66
N ALA A 183 -11.63 13.52 18.49
CA ALA A 183 -12.34 13.35 17.22
C ALA A 183 -11.61 14.05 16.07
N THR A 184 -11.54 13.37 14.92
CA THR A 184 -10.92 13.92 13.72
C THR A 184 -11.70 15.13 13.21
N GLU A 185 -11.01 16.25 13.05
CA GLU A 185 -11.59 17.44 12.46
C GLU A 185 -11.88 17.20 10.97
N ASN A 186 -13.11 17.49 10.52
CA ASN A 186 -13.55 17.30 9.13
C ASN A 186 -13.20 15.90 8.55
N PRO A 187 -13.72 14.80 9.13
CA PRO A 187 -13.23 13.45 8.85
C PRO A 187 -13.44 13.02 7.39
N LEU A 188 -14.44 13.54 6.69
CA LEU A 188 -14.62 13.29 5.26
C LEU A 188 -13.47 13.87 4.41
N THR A 189 -13.01 15.07 4.74
CA THR A 189 -11.89 15.70 4.01
C THR A 189 -10.58 14.95 4.23
N THR A 190 -10.40 14.36 5.41
CA THR A 190 -9.25 13.50 5.71
C THR A 190 -9.30 12.20 4.89
N LEU A 191 -10.47 11.57 4.78
CA LEU A 191 -10.66 10.40 3.92
C LEU A 191 -10.48 10.73 2.44
N ASP A 192 -10.99 11.87 1.96
CA ASP A 192 -10.82 12.29 0.56
C ASP A 192 -9.34 12.50 0.20
N LYS A 193 -8.54 13.07 1.12
CA LYS A 193 -7.08 13.20 0.93
C LYS A 193 -6.38 11.84 0.88
N ALA A 194 -6.77 10.91 1.75
CA ALA A 194 -6.23 9.56 1.75
C ALA A 194 -6.57 8.83 0.43
N LEU A 195 -7.82 8.93 -0.03
CA LEU A 195 -8.26 8.35 -1.30
C LEU A 195 -7.53 8.96 -2.49
N SER A 196 -7.39 10.30 -2.53
CA SER A 196 -6.62 10.99 -3.58
C SER A 196 -5.18 10.47 -3.66
N THR A 197 -4.54 10.21 -2.52
CA THR A 197 -3.17 9.67 -2.47
C THR A 197 -3.10 8.26 -3.08
N VAL A 198 -4.10 7.41 -2.80
CA VAL A 198 -4.21 6.06 -3.39
C VAL A 198 -4.50 6.13 -4.88
N ASP A 199 -5.36 7.04 -5.31
CA ASP A 199 -5.71 7.23 -6.72
C ASP A 199 -4.52 7.72 -7.55
N ASP A 200 -3.72 8.66 -7.02
CA ASP A 200 -2.47 9.10 -7.64
C ASP A 200 -1.50 7.93 -7.83
N MET A 201 -1.40 7.04 -6.84
CA MET A 201 -0.56 5.85 -6.94
C MET A 201 -1.05 4.88 -8.02
N ARG A 202 -2.36 4.60 -8.06
CA ARG A 202 -2.96 3.72 -9.08
C ARG A 202 -2.82 4.30 -10.49
N SER A 203 -2.96 5.62 -10.61
CA SER A 203 -2.74 6.35 -11.86
C SER A 203 -1.31 6.20 -12.37
N ASN A 204 -0.32 6.39 -11.49
CA ASN A 204 1.10 6.18 -11.83
C ASN A 204 1.40 4.74 -12.25
N LEU A 205 0.84 3.74 -11.55
CA LEU A 205 0.98 2.33 -11.93
C LEU A 205 0.33 2.04 -13.28
N GLY A 206 -0.83 2.63 -13.58
CA GLY A 206 -1.48 2.53 -14.89
C GLY A 206 -0.65 3.14 -16.01
N ALA A 207 -0.05 4.31 -15.78
CA ALA A 207 0.87 4.93 -16.75
C ALA A 207 2.10 4.05 -17.02
N ILE A 208 2.64 3.42 -15.98
CA ILE A 208 3.75 2.47 -16.09
C ILE A 208 3.34 1.22 -16.88
N GLN A 209 2.14 0.67 -16.67
CA GLN A 209 1.61 -0.45 -17.47
C GLN A 209 1.55 -0.09 -18.96
N ASN A 210 0.98 1.07 -19.29
CA ASN A 210 0.92 1.55 -20.68
C ASN A 210 2.32 1.70 -21.31
N ARG A 211 3.30 2.14 -20.51
CA ARG A 211 4.69 2.27 -20.93
C ARG A 211 5.34 0.90 -21.16
N PHE A 212 5.06 -0.08 -20.30
CA PHE A 212 5.53 -1.45 -20.51
C PHE A 212 4.94 -2.06 -21.78
N ASP A 213 3.63 -1.93 -22.02
CA ASP A 213 2.98 -2.46 -23.22
C ASP A 213 3.58 -1.86 -24.50
N SER A 214 3.78 -0.54 -24.51
CA SER A 214 4.41 0.15 -25.65
C SER A 214 5.84 -0.34 -25.88
N THR A 215 6.59 -0.55 -24.80
CA THR A 215 7.98 -1.04 -24.87
C THR A 215 8.01 -2.48 -25.34
N ILE A 216 7.14 -3.36 -24.84
CA ILE A 216 7.01 -4.76 -25.26
C ILE A 216 6.72 -4.86 -26.77
N ASN A 217 5.77 -4.06 -27.26
CA ASN A 217 5.44 -4.03 -28.69
C ASN A 217 6.63 -3.58 -29.54
N ASN A 218 7.34 -2.53 -29.12
CA ASN A 218 8.52 -2.05 -29.83
C ASN A 218 9.68 -3.07 -29.84
N LEU A 219 9.95 -3.71 -28.70
CA LEU A 219 10.97 -4.75 -28.58
C LEU A 219 10.63 -5.97 -29.44
N THR A 220 9.35 -6.36 -29.48
CA THR A 220 8.90 -7.48 -30.31
C THR A 220 9.16 -7.17 -31.79
N SER A 221 8.78 -5.98 -32.27
CA SER A 221 9.09 -5.58 -33.65
C SER A 221 10.59 -5.53 -33.93
N THR A 222 11.38 -4.97 -33.01
CA THR A 222 12.84 -4.89 -33.15
C THR A 222 13.47 -6.28 -33.19
N SER A 223 13.00 -7.21 -32.34
CA SER A 223 13.44 -8.60 -32.31
C SER A 223 13.14 -9.32 -33.62
N THR A 224 11.93 -9.16 -34.18
CA THR A 224 11.57 -9.74 -35.48
C THR A 224 12.46 -9.18 -36.60
N ASN A 225 12.63 -7.86 -36.67
CA ASN A 225 13.46 -7.22 -37.70
C ASN A 225 14.93 -7.66 -37.60
N LEU A 226 15.48 -7.77 -36.38
CA LEU A 226 16.84 -8.24 -36.16
C LEU A 226 16.99 -9.72 -36.52
N SER A 227 16.00 -10.56 -36.20
CA SER A 227 16.01 -11.97 -36.58
C SER A 227 15.98 -12.14 -38.10
N GLU A 228 15.20 -11.33 -38.82
CA GLU A 228 15.17 -11.33 -40.29
C GLU A 228 16.49 -10.84 -40.89
N ALA A 229 17.09 -9.78 -40.33
CA ALA A 229 18.39 -9.29 -40.76
C ALA A 229 19.50 -10.32 -40.50
N GLN A 230 19.46 -11.00 -39.36
CA GLN A 230 20.38 -12.09 -39.03
C GLN A 230 20.24 -13.25 -40.02
N SER A 231 19.02 -13.69 -40.31
CA SER A 231 18.74 -14.74 -41.29
C SER A 231 19.33 -14.38 -42.66
N ARG A 232 19.14 -13.15 -43.16
CA ARG A 232 19.73 -12.71 -44.44
C ARG A 232 21.26 -12.72 -44.48
N ILE A 233 21.92 -12.54 -43.34
CA ILE A 233 23.39 -12.49 -43.25
C ILE A 233 23.97 -13.88 -43.03
N GLN A 234 23.32 -14.69 -42.19
CA GLN A 234 23.86 -15.94 -41.69
C GLN A 234 23.34 -17.17 -42.44
N ASP A 235 22.12 -17.12 -42.96
CA ASP A 235 21.52 -18.26 -43.65
C ASP A 235 22.00 -18.27 -45.11
N ALA A 236 22.45 -19.44 -45.55
CA ALA A 236 22.83 -19.67 -46.93
C ALA A 236 21.58 -19.94 -47.79
N ASP A 237 21.55 -19.36 -48.99
CA ASP A 237 20.53 -19.71 -49.98
C ASP A 237 20.79 -21.15 -50.48
N TYR A 238 19.92 -22.07 -50.06
CA TYR A 238 20.01 -23.49 -50.38
C TYR A 238 20.06 -23.75 -51.88
N ALA A 239 19.36 -22.97 -52.71
CA ALA A 239 19.35 -23.17 -54.15
C ALA A 239 20.73 -22.89 -54.77
N THR A 240 21.39 -21.82 -54.31
CA THR A 240 22.73 -21.44 -54.77
C THR A 240 23.77 -22.43 -54.25
N GLU A 241 23.69 -22.83 -52.99
CA GLU A 241 24.68 -23.73 -52.39
C GLU A 241 24.61 -25.14 -52.99
N VAL A 242 23.41 -25.68 -53.24
CA VAL A 242 23.24 -26.97 -53.93
C VAL A 242 23.75 -26.91 -55.37
N SER A 243 23.54 -25.79 -56.06
CA SER A 243 24.06 -25.59 -57.42
C SER A 243 25.60 -25.58 -57.43
N ASN A 244 26.22 -24.89 -56.47
CA ASN A 244 27.66 -24.88 -56.31
C ASN A 244 28.21 -26.25 -55.91
N MET A 245 27.54 -26.97 -55.01
CA MET A 245 27.89 -28.34 -54.63
C MET A 245 27.82 -29.29 -55.83
N SER A 246 26.73 -29.25 -56.59
CA SER A 246 26.55 -30.07 -57.80
C SER A 246 27.61 -29.73 -58.84
N LYS A 247 27.89 -28.44 -59.09
CA LYS A 247 28.98 -27.98 -59.94
C LYS A 247 30.34 -28.50 -59.46
N ALA A 248 30.61 -28.45 -58.16
CA ALA A 248 31.84 -28.95 -57.56
C ALA A 248 31.97 -30.48 -57.71
N GLN A 249 30.89 -31.24 -57.52
CA GLN A 249 30.86 -32.69 -57.74
C GLN A 249 31.10 -33.05 -59.21
N ILE A 250 30.48 -32.33 -60.15
CA ILE A 250 30.72 -32.50 -61.59
C ILE A 250 32.18 -32.17 -61.94
N LEU A 251 32.73 -31.08 -61.39
CA LEU A 251 34.14 -30.71 -61.57
C LEU A 251 35.10 -31.76 -61.00
N GLN A 252 34.79 -32.35 -59.85
CA GLN A 252 35.59 -33.42 -59.27
C GLN A 252 35.55 -34.68 -60.15
N GLN A 253 34.37 -35.07 -60.65
CA GLN A 253 34.21 -36.22 -61.55
C GLN A 253 34.88 -35.98 -62.92
N ALA A 254 34.75 -34.78 -63.48
CA ALA A 254 35.42 -34.40 -64.71
C ALA A 254 36.94 -34.33 -64.50
N GLY A 255 37.40 -33.78 -63.37
CA GLY A 255 38.80 -33.70 -62.99
C GLY A 255 39.45 -35.08 -62.88
N THR A 256 38.80 -36.05 -62.23
CA THR A 256 39.30 -37.43 -62.15
C THR A 256 39.32 -38.12 -63.52
N SER A 257 38.31 -37.89 -64.36
CA SER A 257 38.27 -38.43 -65.73
C SER A 257 39.37 -37.84 -66.63
N VAL A 258 39.58 -36.52 -66.59
CA VAL A 258 40.66 -35.84 -67.33
C VAL A 258 42.02 -36.27 -66.80
N LEU A 259 42.19 -36.44 -65.49
CA LEU A 259 43.43 -36.96 -64.90
C LEU A 259 43.70 -38.39 -65.38
N ALA A 260 42.67 -39.25 -65.41
CA ALA A 260 42.79 -40.61 -65.93
C ALA A 260 43.18 -40.65 -67.41
N GLN A 261 42.61 -39.75 -68.22
CA GLN A 261 42.91 -39.65 -69.65
C GLN A 261 44.29 -39.04 -69.91
N ALA A 262 44.68 -38.02 -69.15
CA ALA A 262 46.03 -37.44 -69.18
C ALA A 262 47.10 -38.45 -68.75
N ASN A 263 46.80 -39.36 -67.82
CA ASN A 263 47.70 -40.45 -67.44
C ASN A 263 47.82 -41.55 -68.52
N GLN A 264 46.87 -41.66 -69.46
CA GLN A 264 46.95 -42.60 -70.59
C GLN A 264 47.73 -42.04 -71.80
N VAL A 265 47.80 -40.72 -71.98
CA VAL A 265 48.52 -40.08 -73.10
C VAL A 265 50.02 -40.45 -73.12
N PRO A 266 50.76 -40.52 -71.99
CA PRO A 266 52.13 -41.01 -71.99
C PRO A 266 52.26 -42.48 -72.42
N GLN A 267 51.25 -43.31 -72.14
CA GLN A 267 51.25 -44.74 -72.49
C GLN A 267 51.05 -44.96 -73.99
N THR A 268 50.23 -44.14 -74.65
CA THR A 268 50.08 -44.21 -76.12
C THR A 268 51.33 -43.73 -76.85
N VAL A 269 52.08 -42.79 -76.27
CA VAL A 269 53.39 -42.37 -76.80
C VAL A 269 54.43 -43.48 -76.64
N LEU A 270 54.42 -44.24 -75.54
CA LEU A 270 55.27 -45.43 -75.40
C LEU A 270 54.92 -46.52 -76.41
N SER A 271 53.65 -46.67 -76.79
CA SER A 271 53.22 -47.66 -77.81
C SER A 271 53.63 -47.30 -79.23
N LEU A 272 53.98 -46.04 -79.51
CA LEU A 272 54.45 -45.58 -80.83
C LEU A 272 55.98 -45.67 -80.97
N LEU A 273 56.69 -45.97 -79.88
CA LEU A 273 58.15 -46.11 -79.83
C LEU A 273 58.62 -47.58 -79.70
N GLN A 274 57.70 -48.54 -79.64
CA GLN A 274 57.96 -49.99 -79.73
C GLN A 274 57.48 -50.53 -81.07
#